data_AF-A0A3C1IEW6-F1
#
_entry.id   AF-A0A3C1IEW6-F1
#
_cell.length_a   1.000
_cell.length_b   1.000
_cell.length_c   1.000
_cell.angle_alpha   90.00
_cell.angle_beta   90.00
_cell.angle_gamma   90.00
#
_symmetry.space_group_name_H-M   'P 1'
#
loop_
_entity.id
_entity.type
_entity.pdbx_description
1 polymer ?
#
loop_
_entity_poly.entity_id
_entity_poly.type
_entity_poly.pdbx_seq_one_letter_code
_entity_poly.pdbx_strand_id
1 'polypeptide(L)'
;SNALLALVPSVLIVALALFLEMFAALLWNVVTVSYRQRFIPDALLGRVNSIYRFFGWGLLPFGALASGAIVVMAEPDLGRALALRMPFVIAAAGSFAILLYGLVWLQIDDE
;
A
#
# COMPACT_ATOMS: atom_id res chain seq x y z
N SER A 1 1.53 -10.10 -0.50
CA SER A 1 2.43 -10.01 -1.66
C SER A 1 3.89 -9.86 -1.23
N ASN A 2 4.28 -8.74 -0.61
CA ASN A 2 5.67 -8.42 -0.25
C ASN A 2 6.41 -9.47 0.61
N ALA A 3 5.76 -10.07 1.61
CA ALA A 3 6.38 -11.13 2.42
C ALA A 3 6.58 -12.45 1.66
N LEU A 4 5.72 -12.76 0.68
CA LEU A 4 5.78 -13.99 -0.10
C LEU A 4 6.89 -13.93 -1.15
N LEU A 5 7.10 -12.76 -1.76
CA LEU A 5 8.23 -12.49 -2.68
C LEU A 5 9.59 -12.69 -2.01
N ALA A 6 9.71 -12.40 -0.71
CA ALA A 6 10.97 -12.47 0.02
C ALA A 6 11.31 -13.86 0.57
N LEU A 7 10.32 -14.75 0.73
CA LEU A 7 10.46 -15.99 1.51
C LEU A 7 10.16 -17.27 0.73
N VAL A 8 9.41 -17.21 -0.39
CA VAL A 8 8.92 -18.40 -1.08
C VAL A 8 9.47 -18.46 -2.52
N PRO A 9 10.42 -19.37 -2.83
CA PRO A 9 10.97 -19.54 -4.17
C PRO A 9 10.02 -20.32 -5.12
N SER A 10 8.71 -20.10 -5.01
CA SER A 10 7.69 -20.74 -5.86
C SER A 10 7.02 -19.69 -6.74
N VAL A 11 7.28 -19.77 -8.04
CA VAL A 11 6.70 -18.90 -9.07
C VAL A 11 5.19 -18.89 -8.99
N LEU A 12 4.56 -20.04 -8.72
CA LEU A 12 3.10 -20.16 -8.68
C LEU A 12 2.48 -19.37 -7.51
N ILE A 13 3.11 -19.43 -6.32
CA ILE A 13 2.62 -18.73 -5.13
C ILE A 13 2.78 -17.21 -5.29
N VAL A 14 3.91 -16.78 -5.85
CA VAL A 14 4.16 -15.38 -6.18
C VAL A 14 3.16 -14.88 -7.23
N ALA A 15 2.95 -15.64 -8.30
CA ALA A 15 1.99 -15.29 -9.35
C ALA A 15 0.57 -15.16 -8.81
N LEU A 16 0.12 -16.10 -7.97
CA LEU A 16 -1.20 -16.04 -7.34
C LEU A 16 -1.33 -14.83 -6.40
N ALA A 17 -0.29 -14.53 -5.61
CA ALA A 17 -0.29 -13.39 -4.70
C ALA A 17 -0.38 -12.05 -5.46
N LEU A 18 0.39 -11.91 -6.54
CA LEU A 18 0.35 -10.73 -7.41
C LEU A 18 -0.99 -10.60 -8.14
N PHE A 19 -1.54 -11.73 -8.62
CA PHE A 19 -2.87 -11.75 -9.23
C PHE A 19 -3.94 -11.25 -8.26
N LEU A 20 -3.97 -11.78 -7.04
CA LEU A 20 -4.95 -11.36 -6.03
C LEU A 20 -4.77 -9.90 -5.63
N GLU A 21 -3.54 -9.41 -5.53
CA GLU A 21 -3.24 -8.00 -5.27
C GLU A 21 -3.78 -7.09 -6.37
N MET A 22 -3.50 -7.42 -7.64
CA MET A 22 -3.98 -6.65 -8.78
C MET A 22 -5.50 -6.71 -8.94
N PHE A 23 -6.09 -7.86 -8.68
CA PHE A 23 -7.54 -8.01 -8.69
C PHE A 23 -8.20 -7.15 -7.60
N ALA A 24 -7.67 -7.16 -6.37
CA ALA A 24 -8.15 -6.31 -5.29
C ALA A 24 -7.96 -4.82 -5.61
N ALA A 25 -6.81 -4.44 -6.19
CA ALA A 25 -6.55 -3.07 -6.62
C ALA A 25 -7.52 -2.61 -7.73
N LEU A 26 -7.86 -3.50 -8.67
CA LEU A 26 -8.87 -3.22 -9.70
C LEU A 26 -10.24 -2.96 -9.06
N LEU A 27 -10.69 -3.86 -8.17
CA LEU A 27 -11.96 -3.70 -7.46
C LEU A 27 -11.99 -2.38 -6.67
N TRP A 28 -10.91 -2.07 -5.94
CA TRP A 28 -10.77 -0.80 -5.23
C TRP A 28 -10.91 0.41 -6.17
N ASN A 29 -10.27 0.40 -7.34
CA ASN A 29 -10.37 1.49 -8.30
C ASN A 29 -11.81 1.68 -8.80
N VAL A 30 -12.49 0.60 -9.16
CA VAL A 30 -13.88 0.66 -9.62
C VAL A 30 -14.78 1.22 -8.52
N VAL A 31 -14.74 0.63 -7.32
CA VAL A 31 -15.59 1.03 -6.20
C VAL A 31 -15.33 2.48 -5.80
N THR A 32 -14.07 2.89 -5.60
CA THR A 32 -13.77 4.25 -5.12
C THR A 32 -14.08 5.32 -6.15
N VAL A 33 -13.87 5.07 -7.44
CA VAL A 33 -14.24 6.01 -8.49
C VAL A 33 -15.75 6.14 -8.57
N SER A 34 -16.48 5.02 -8.63
CA SER A 34 -17.95 5.03 -8.68
C SER A 34 -18.57 5.68 -7.45
N TYR A 35 -18.00 5.46 -6.27
CA TYR A 35 -18.43 6.12 -5.04
C TYR A 35 -18.28 7.64 -5.15
N ARG A 36 -17.08 8.13 -5.52
CA ARG A 36 -16.85 9.58 -5.67
C ARG A 36 -17.80 10.22 -6.69
N GLN A 37 -18.07 9.54 -7.80
CA GLN A 37 -19.01 10.04 -8.82
C GLN A 37 -20.44 10.20 -8.29
N ARG A 38 -20.87 9.39 -7.31
CA ARG A 38 -22.23 9.47 -6.75
C ARG A 38 -22.38 10.56 -5.69
N PHE A 39 -21.34 10.78 -4.89
CA PHE A 39 -21.43 11.62 -3.69
C PHE A 39 -20.83 13.03 -3.87
N ILE A 40 -19.92 13.23 -4.82
CA ILE A 40 -19.24 14.51 -5.01
C ILE A 40 -19.91 15.28 -6.16
N PRO A 41 -20.30 16.55 -5.96
CA PRO A 41 -20.87 17.39 -7.02
C PRO A 41 -19.95 17.52 -8.24
N ASP A 42 -20.53 17.51 -9.44
CA ASP A 42 -19.78 17.50 -10.72
C ASP A 42 -18.75 18.63 -10.83
N ALA A 43 -19.10 19.83 -10.37
CA ALA A 43 -18.21 21.00 -10.39
C ALA A 43 -16.94 20.83 -9.51
N LEU A 44 -16.98 19.94 -8.52
CA LEU A 44 -15.88 19.67 -7.59
C LEU A 44 -15.13 18.37 -7.91
N LEU A 45 -15.69 17.47 -8.73
CA LEU A 45 -15.10 16.16 -9.06
C LEU A 45 -13.65 16.28 -9.55
N GLY A 46 -13.37 17.23 -10.43
CA GLY A 46 -12.02 17.46 -10.95
C GLY A 46 -11.02 17.83 -9.85
N ARG A 47 -11.41 18.73 -8.93
CA ARG A 47 -10.56 19.19 -7.82
C ARG A 47 -10.28 18.05 -6.83
N VAL A 48 -11.32 17.30 -6.46
CA VAL A 48 -11.16 16.18 -5.52
C VAL A 48 -10.31 15.07 -6.14
N ASN A 49 -10.49 14.77 -7.42
CA ASN A 49 -9.69 13.77 -8.11
C ASN A 49 -8.21 14.16 -8.19
N SER A 50 -7.91 15.45 -8.44
CA SER A 50 -6.53 15.95 -8.42
C SER A 50 -5.88 15.83 -7.05
N ILE A 51 -6.58 16.20 -5.97
CA ILE A 51 -6.08 16.06 -4.59
C ILE A 51 -5.83 14.59 -4.24
N TYR A 52 -6.78 13.71 -4.57
CA TYR A 52 -6.64 12.27 -4.35
C TYR A 52 -5.41 11.70 -5.07
N ARG A 53 -5.19 12.09 -6.34
CA ARG A 53 -4.01 11.66 -7.10
C ARG A 53 -2.71 12.25 -6.58
N PHE A 54 -2.73 13.51 -6.14
CA PHE A 54 -1.57 14.15 -5.55
C PHE A 54 -1.09 13.40 -4.30
N PHE A 55 -1.97 13.06 -3.37
CA PHE A 55 -1.56 12.28 -2.21
C PHE A 55 -1.31 10.80 -2.54
N GLY A 56 -2.14 10.20 -3.40
CA GLY A 56 -2.01 8.78 -3.76
C GLY A 56 -0.69 8.47 -4.47
N TRP A 57 -0.36 9.24 -5.51
CA TRP A 57 0.84 9.00 -6.33
C TRP A 57 2.02 9.89 -5.92
N GLY A 58 1.75 11.12 -5.44
CA GLY A 58 2.81 12.06 -5.06
C GLY A 58 3.55 11.68 -3.79
N LEU A 59 3.03 10.74 -2.99
CA LEU A 59 3.75 10.18 -1.84
C LEU A 59 4.72 9.05 -2.22
N LEU A 60 4.65 8.51 -3.45
CA LEU A 60 5.55 7.42 -3.89
C LEU A 60 7.04 7.78 -3.80
N PRO A 61 7.51 8.96 -4.24
CA PRO A 61 8.92 9.34 -4.11
C PRO A 61 9.39 9.37 -2.66
N PHE A 62 8.54 9.81 -1.73
CA PHE A 62 8.85 9.81 -0.30
C PHE A 62 8.99 8.38 0.25
N GLY A 63 8.10 7.47 -0.16
CA GLY A 63 8.22 6.05 0.17
C GLY A 63 9.52 5.42 -0.37
N ALA A 64 9.91 5.79 -1.59
CA ALA A 64 11.16 5.32 -2.19
C ALA A 64 12.40 5.85 -1.45
N LEU A 65 12.41 7.14 -1.08
CA LEU A 65 13.48 7.75 -0.29
C LEU A 65 13.58 7.11 1.11
N ALA A 66 12.45 6.94 1.79
CA ALA A 66 12.41 6.28 3.10
C ALA A 66 12.92 4.83 3.03
N SER A 67 12.51 4.09 1.99
CA SER A 67 13.00 2.72 1.75
C SER A 67 14.51 2.69 1.51
N GLY A 68 15.05 3.63 0.73
CA GLY A 68 16.49 3.76 0.51
C GLY A 68 17.26 4.07 1.80
N ALA A 69 16.75 5.00 2.61
CA ALA A 69 17.34 5.34 3.90
C ALA A 69 17.36 4.13 4.86
N ILE A 70 16.27 3.36 4.92
CA ILE A 70 16.19 2.12 5.70
C ILE A 70 17.28 1.14 5.29
N VAL A 71 17.49 0.94 3.98
CA VAL A 71 18.51 0.01 3.48
C VAL A 71 19.92 0.51 3.85
N VAL A 72 20.21 1.79 3.65
CA VAL A 72 21.52 2.39 3.98
C VAL A 72 21.84 2.26 5.47
N MET A 73 20.84 2.43 6.33
CA MET A 73 21.04 2.30 7.78
C MET A 73 21.16 0.83 8.24
N ALA A 74 20.50 -0.10 7.56
CA ALA A 74 20.52 -1.52 7.91
C ALA A 74 21.71 -2.30 7.32
N GLU A 75 22.29 -1.82 6.21
CA GLU A 75 23.37 -2.51 5.49
C GLU A 75 24.63 -2.79 6.33
N PRO A 76 25.13 -1.87 7.19
CA PRO A 76 26.33 -2.11 8.00
C PRO A 76 26.20 -3.27 8.99
N ASP A 77 25.03 -3.44 9.61
CA ASP A 77 24.83 -4.40 10.69
C ASP A 77 24.27 -5.75 10.20
N LEU A 78 23.34 -5.73 9.23
CA LEU A 78 22.63 -6.93 8.76
C LEU A 78 23.19 -7.51 7.46
N GLY A 79 24.06 -6.78 6.77
CA GLY A 79 24.52 -7.13 5.43
C GLY A 79 23.46 -6.91 4.34
N ARG A 80 23.94 -6.78 3.10
CA ARG A 80 23.14 -6.29 1.95
C ARG A 80 21.87 -7.10 1.67
N ALA A 81 21.95 -8.43 1.77
CA ALA A 81 20.81 -9.30 1.46
C ALA A 81 19.65 -9.13 2.45
N LEU A 82 19.93 -8.92 3.74
CA LEU A 82 18.91 -8.68 4.76
C LEU A 82 18.43 -7.23 4.75
N ALA A 83 19.33 -6.27 4.54
CA ALA A 83 18.99 -4.85 4.43
C ALA A 83 17.94 -4.60 3.33
N LEU A 84 18.05 -5.26 2.17
CA LEU A 84 17.06 -5.16 1.08
C LEU A 84 15.66 -5.70 1.46
N ARG A 85 15.54 -6.56 2.48
CA ARG A 85 14.26 -7.09 2.95
C ARG A 85 13.57 -6.17 3.95
N MET A 86 14.33 -5.31 4.64
CA MET A 86 13.84 -4.45 5.74
C MET A 86 12.69 -3.52 5.32
N PRO A 87 12.71 -2.83 4.16
CA PRO A 87 11.59 -1.98 3.75
C PRO A 87 10.27 -2.75 3.62
N PHE A 88 10.32 -3.99 3.11
CA PHE A 88 9.14 -4.84 2.96
C PHE A 88 8.58 -5.29 4.32
N VAL A 89 9.45 -5.61 5.27
CA VAL A 89 9.05 -6.00 6.63
C VAL A 89 8.41 -4.82 7.37
N ILE A 90 9.02 -3.64 7.29
CA ILE A 90 8.50 -2.41 7.91
C ILE A 90 7.14 -2.04 7.28
N ALA A 91 7.04 -2.10 5.95
CA ALA A 91 5.78 -1.85 5.25
C ALA A 91 4.68 -2.85 5.67
N ALA A 92 5.00 -4.14 5.77
CA ALA A 92 4.05 -5.16 6.21
C ALA A 92 3.57 -4.92 7.65
N ALA A 93 4.48 -4.58 8.57
CA ALA A 93 4.14 -4.24 9.95
C ALA A 93 3.25 -2.99 10.02
N GLY A 94 3.57 -1.95 9.25
CA GLY A 94 2.75 -0.74 9.16
C GLY A 94 1.35 -1.01 8.61
N SER A 95 1.23 -1.77 7.51
CA SER A 95 -0.07 -2.16 6.96
C SER A 95 -0.88 -3.01 7.93
N PHE A 96 -0.24 -3.92 8.67
CA PHE A 96 -0.91 -4.71 9.69
C PHE A 96 -1.39 -3.84 10.87
N ALA A 97 -0.59 -2.88 11.32
CA ALA A 97 -0.99 -1.93 12.36
C ALA A 97 -2.20 -1.08 11.92
N ILE A 98 -2.21 -0.60 10.67
CA ILE A 98 -3.34 0.14 10.09
C ILE A 98 -4.58 -0.75 10.00
N LEU A 99 -4.42 -2.01 9.60
CA LEU A 99 -5.53 -2.96 9.56
C LEU A 99 -6.12 -3.20 10.96
N LEU A 100 -5.27 -3.44 11.96
CA LEU A 100 -5.70 -3.60 13.34
C LEU A 100 -6.40 -2.35 13.86
N TYR A 101 -5.85 -1.16 13.57
CA TYR A 101 -6.49 0.10 13.90
C TYR A 101 -7.87 0.21 13.24
N GLY A 102 -7.99 -0.10 11.95
CA GLY A 102 -9.26 -0.09 11.23
C GLY A 102 -10.29 -1.05 11.82
N LEU A 103 -9.88 -2.26 12.20
CA LEU A 103 -10.77 -3.26 12.79
C LEU A 103 -11.24 -2.91 14.20
N VAL A 104 -10.38 -2.26 14.99
CA VAL A 104 -10.67 -1.94 16.41
C VAL A 104 -11.38 -0.60 16.56
N TRP A 105 -11.03 0.39 15.74
CA TRP A 105 -11.45 1.79 15.94
C TRP A 105 -12.32 2.36 14.83
N LEU A 106 -12.37 1.73 13.64
CA LEU A 106 -13.14 2.23 12.51
C LEU A 106 -14.42 1.41 12.30
N GLN A 107 -15.11 1.06 13.38
CA GLN A 107 -16.52 0.73 13.31
C GLN A 107 -17.24 2.07 13.16
N ILE A 108 -17.70 2.36 11.94
CA ILE A 108 -18.57 3.51 11.71
C ILE A 108 -19.84 3.17 12.48
N ASP A 109 -20.08 3.88 13.56
CA ASP A 109 -21.34 3.80 14.29
C ASP A 109 -22.44 4.21 13.29
N ASP A 110 -23.18 3.21 12.80
CA ASP A 110 -24.37 3.42 11.97
C ASP A 110 -25.47 4.00 12.89
N GLU A 111 -25.44 5.32 13.11
CA GLU A 111 -26.58 6.10 13.62
C GLU A 111 -27.50 6.57 12.49
#